data_AF-O42432-F1
#
_entry.id   AF-O42432-F1
#
_cell.length_a   1.000
_cell.length_b   1.000
_cell.length_c   1.000
_cell.angle_alpha   90.00
_cell.angle_beta   90.00
_cell.angle_gamma   90.00
#
_symmetry.space_group_name_H-M   'P 1'
#
loop_
_entity.id
_entity.type
_entity.pdbx_description
1 polymer ?
#
loop_
_entity_poly.entity_id
_entity_poly.type
_entity_poly.pdbx_seq_one_letter_code
_entity_poly.pdbx_strand_id
1 'polypeptide(L)' 'NKQKGDVVLQSDHVTETLTKIAICADKINSININQGSIKFTVGQGKEGIIDFTPGSELLVAKAKNGHLSVTAPRLNSR' A
#
# COMPACT_ATOMS: atom_id res chain seq x y z
N ASN A 1 -20.68 11.99 12.39
CA ASN A 1 -19.46 12.01 11.56
C ASN A 1 -19.31 10.64 10.91
N LYS A 2 -19.49 10.47 9.60
CA LYS A 2 -19.28 9.14 8.96
C LYS A 2 -17.78 8.90 8.91
N GLN A 3 -17.27 7.97 9.72
CA GLN A 3 -15.88 7.56 9.61
C GLN A 3 -15.65 7.03 8.19
N LYS A 4 -14.78 7.72 7.44
CA LYS A 4 -14.30 7.28 6.14
C LYS A 4 -13.21 6.24 6.41
N GLY A 5 -13.18 5.17 5.61
CA GLY A 5 -12.16 4.13 5.75
C GLY A 5 -10.76 4.62 5.35
N ASP A 6 -9.83 3.69 5.31
CA ASP A 6 -8.45 3.88 4.88
C ASP A 6 -8.37 4.33 3.41
N VAL A 7 -7.25 4.97 3.07
CA VAL A 7 -6.93 5.42 1.71
C VAL A 7 -5.63 4.77 1.26
N VAL A 8 -5.61 4.30 0.01
CA VAL A 8 -4.41 3.80 -0.67
C VAL A 8 -3.89 4.90 -1.58
N LEU A 9 -2.62 5.29 -1.39
CA LEU A 9 -1.96 6.36 -2.16
C LEU A 9 -0.65 5.84 -2.74
N GLN A 10 -0.28 6.34 -3.92
CA GLN A 10 1.04 6.16 -4.52
C GLN A 10 1.81 7.49 -4.46
N SER A 11 3.13 7.38 -4.33
CA SER A 11 4.06 8.51 -4.36
C SER A 11 5.33 8.07 -5.09
N ASP A 12 5.92 8.96 -5.88
CA ASP A 12 7.23 8.73 -6.49
C ASP A 12 8.37 8.89 -5.48
N HIS A 13 8.09 9.51 -4.33
CA HIS A 13 9.01 9.75 -3.22
C HIS A 13 8.53 9.03 -1.94
N VAL A 14 8.24 7.73 -2.04
CA VAL A 14 7.61 6.93 -0.95
C VAL A 14 8.33 7.09 0.39
N THR A 15 9.67 6.96 0.42
CA THR A 15 10.45 7.05 1.67
C THR A 15 10.34 8.43 2.32
N GLU A 16 10.46 9.51 1.54
CA GLU A 16 10.32 10.88 2.05
C GLU A 16 8.90 11.16 2.53
N THR A 17 7.90 10.76 1.74
CA THR A 17 6.48 10.98 2.05
C THR A 17 6.11 10.25 3.34
N LEU A 18 6.46 8.97 3.45
CA LEU A 18 6.14 8.14 4.61
C LEU A 18 6.83 8.65 5.88
N THR A 19 8.11 9.00 5.80
CA THR A 19 8.86 9.51 6.96
C THR A 19 8.33 10.85 7.45
N LYS A 20 8.06 11.80 6.54
CA LYS A 20 7.45 13.10 6.91
C LYS A 20 6.08 12.92 7.57
N ILE A 21 5.21 12.09 7.01
CA ILE A 21 3.88 11.82 7.60
C ILE A 21 4.01 11.19 8.99
N ALA A 22 4.86 10.18 9.14
CA ALA A 22 5.02 9.48 10.41
C ALA A 22 5.57 10.38 11.52
N ILE A 23 6.49 11.30 11.19
CA ILE A 23 7.01 12.31 12.13
C ILE A 23 5.91 13.32 12.47
N CYS A 24 5.27 13.93 11.48
CA CYS A 24 4.23 14.94 11.71
C CYS A 24 3.02 14.42 12.48
N ALA A 25 2.70 13.13 12.34
CA ALA A 25 1.59 12.47 13.03
C ALA A 25 1.99 11.82 14.37
N ASP A 26 3.27 11.86 14.76
CA ASP A 26 3.82 11.14 15.92
C ASP A 26 3.49 9.62 15.91
N LYS A 27 3.72 8.99 14.75
CA LYS A 27 3.42 7.58 14.47
C LYS A 27 4.62 6.80 13.93
N ILE A 28 5.85 7.24 14.26
CA ILE A 28 7.10 6.61 13.78
C ILE A 28 7.21 5.11 14.11
N ASN A 29 6.61 4.67 15.22
CA ASN A 29 6.59 3.27 15.66
C ASN A 29 5.35 2.50 15.18
N SER A 30 4.51 3.09 14.32
CA SER A 30 3.26 2.50 13.83
C SER A 30 3.29 2.22 12.32
N ILE A 31 4.48 1.98 11.77
CA ILE A 31 4.69 1.62 10.37
C ILE A 31 4.83 0.11 10.26
N ASN A 32 3.98 -0.51 9.43
CA ASN A 32 4.04 -1.94 9.15
C ASN A 32 4.72 -2.19 7.79
N ILE A 33 5.60 -3.21 7.75
CA ILE A 33 6.22 -3.70 6.52
C ILE A 33 5.79 -5.16 6.33
N ASN A 34 4.99 -5.42 5.30
CA ASN A 34 4.42 -6.74 5.04
C ASN A 34 5.05 -7.36 3.80
N GLN A 35 5.30 -8.68 3.86
CA GLN A 35 5.64 -9.48 2.68
C GLN A 35 4.36 -10.15 2.16
N GLY A 36 4.08 -10.02 0.85
CA GLY A 36 2.93 -10.66 0.21
C GLY A 36 1.72 -9.73 0.09
N SER A 37 0.99 -9.47 1.18
CA SER A 37 -0.25 -8.69 1.10
C SER A 37 -0.48 -7.72 2.26
N ILE A 38 -1.31 -6.70 2.00
CA ILE A 38 -1.75 -5.70 2.97
C ILE A 38 -3.28 -5.65 2.97
N LYS A 39 -3.88 -5.61 4.16
CA LYS A 39 -5.32 -5.39 4.36
C LYS A 39 -5.59 -3.93 4.71
N PHE A 40 -6.69 -3.39 4.23
CA PHE A 40 -7.16 -2.04 4.55
C PHE A 40 -8.68 -2.00 4.70
N THR A 41 -9.18 -1.09 5.51
CA THR A 41 -10.62 -0.90 5.73
C THR A 41 -11.18 0.09 4.72
N VAL A 42 -12.06 -0.38 3.84
CA VAL A 42 -12.85 0.48 2.96
C VAL A 42 -14.04 1.06 3.74
N GLY A 43 -14.64 2.13 3.21
CA GLY A 43 -15.83 2.75 3.82
C GLY A 43 -16.92 1.74 4.17
N GLN A 44 -17.61 1.96 5.29
CA GLN A 44 -18.62 1.04 5.87
C GLN A 44 -18.06 -0.27 6.44
N GLY A 45 -16.76 -0.35 6.75
CA GLY A 45 -16.17 -1.51 7.44
C GLY A 45 -15.90 -2.72 6.55
N LYS A 46 -15.97 -2.55 5.22
CA LYS A 46 -15.56 -3.60 4.26
C LYS A 46 -14.04 -3.69 4.24
N GLU A 47 -13.48 -4.88 4.06
CA GLU A 47 -12.03 -5.08 3.94
C GLU A 47 -11.62 -5.13 2.47
N GLY A 48 -10.51 -4.47 2.14
CA GLY A 48 -9.81 -4.59 0.86
C GLY A 48 -8.44 -5.24 1.06
N ILE A 49 -7.95 -5.92 0.03
CA ILE A 49 -6.64 -6.59 0.02
C ILE A 49 -5.81 -6.05 -1.14
N ILE A 50 -4.53 -5.77 -0.85
CA ILE A 50 -3.50 -5.47 -1.84
C ILE A 50 -2.53 -6.65 -1.87
N ASP A 51 -2.37 -7.29 -3.02
CA ASP A 51 -1.40 -8.37 -3.24
C ASP A 51 -0.20 -7.83 -4.02
N PHE A 52 1.01 -8.14 -3.55
CA PHE A 52 2.27 -7.71 -4.14
C PHE A 52 3.00 -8.90 -4.77
N THR A 53 3.37 -8.75 -6.04
CA THR A 53 4.18 -9.72 -6.78
C THR A 53 5.35 -9.05 -7.48
N PRO A 54 6.48 -9.75 -7.66
CA PRO A 54 7.57 -9.25 -8.50
C PRO A 54 7.23 -9.35 -9.99
N GLY A 55 7.76 -8.46 -10.81
CA GLY A 55 7.68 -8.53 -12.27
C GLY A 55 8.73 -7.69 -12.98
N SER A 56 8.53 -7.45 -14.28
CA SER A 56 9.42 -6.66 -15.13
C SER A 56 9.13 -5.16 -15.11
N GLU A 57 7.89 -4.78 -14.79
CA GLU A 57 7.41 -3.39 -14.81
C GLU A 57 6.48 -3.13 -13.63
N LEU A 58 6.23 -1.84 -13.35
CA LEU A 58 5.27 -1.43 -12.33
C LEU A 58 3.86 -1.49 -12.93
N LEU A 59 3.01 -2.36 -12.38
CA LEU A 59 1.61 -2.46 -12.76
C LEU A 59 0.73 -2.43 -11.51
N VAL A 60 -0.33 -1.61 -11.55
CA VAL A 60 -1.36 -1.56 -10.50
C VAL A 60 -2.72 -1.78 -11.16
N ALA A 61 -3.40 -2.86 -10.81
CA ALA A 61 -4.67 -3.24 -11.43
C ALA A 61 -5.60 -3.96 -10.46
N LYS A 62 -6.90 -3.92 -10.73
CA LYS A 62 -7.87 -4.75 -10.01
C LYS A 62 -7.85 -6.18 -10.56
N ALA A 63 -7.55 -7.15 -9.71
CA ALA A 63 -7.58 -8.56 -10.08
C ALA A 63 -9.02 -9.10 -10.15
N LYS A 64 -9.21 -10.24 -10.83
CA LYS A 64 -10.52 -10.89 -11.01
C LYS A 64 -11.17 -11.30 -9.68
N ASN A 65 -10.37 -11.58 -8.65
CA ASN A 65 -10.82 -11.88 -7.29
C ASN A 65 -11.23 -10.61 -6.50
N GLY A 66 -11.11 -9.42 -7.08
CA GLY A 66 -11.49 -8.16 -6.47
C GLY A 66 -10.38 -7.46 -5.69
N HIS A 67 -9.21 -8.09 -5.51
CA HIS A 67 -8.05 -7.49 -4.84
C HIS A 67 -7.39 -6.43 -5.73
N LEU A 68 -6.62 -5.53 -5.11
CA LEU A 68 -5.68 -4.67 -5.82
C LEU A 68 -4.38 -5.44 -6.02
N SER A 69 -4.01 -5.74 -7.26
CA SER A 69 -2.77 -6.41 -7.61
C SER A 69 -1.70 -5.37 -7.94
N VAL A 70 -0.55 -5.47 -7.29
CA VAL A 70 0.63 -4.64 -7.52
C VAL A 70 1.78 -5.54 -7.98
N THR A 71 2.23 -5.33 -9.21
CA THR A 71 3.46 -5.93 -9.72
C THR A 71 4.57 -4.89 -9.67
N ALA A 72 5.68 -5.19 -9.01
CA ALA A 72 6.81 -4.27 -8.87
C ALA A 72 8.05 -4.78 -9.61
N PRO A 73 8.78 -3.90 -10.33
CA PRO A 73 10.02 -4.27 -10.99
C PRO A 73 11.07 -4.64 -9.95
N ARG A 74 11.80 -5.73 -10.19
CA ARG A 74 13.03 -5.99 -9.44
C ARG A 74 14.15 -5.18 -10.09
N LEU A 75 14.70 -4.20 -9.38
CA LEU A 75 16.03 -3.70 -9.75
C LEU A 75 16.99 -4.88 -9.57
N ASN A 76 17.59 -5.33 -10.67
CA ASN A 76 18.53 -6.44 -10.69
C ASN A 76 19.58 -6.23 -9.59
N SER A 77 19.57 -7.06 -8.54
CA SER A 77 20.70 -7.22 -7.64
C SER A 77 21.78 -7.94 -8.43
N ARG A 78 22.73 -7.17 -8.98
CA ARG A 78 24.01 -7.71 -9.41
C ARG A 78 24.73 -8.34 -8.22
#